data_AF-A0A1F1UCY8-F1
#
_entry.id   AF-A0A1F1UCY8-F1
#
_cell.length_a   1.000
_cell.length_b   1.000
_cell.length_c   1.000
_cell.angle_alpha   90.00
_cell.angle_beta   90.00
_cell.angle_gamma   90.00
#
_symmetry.space_group_name_H-M   'P 1'
#
loop_
_entity.id
_entity.type
_entity.pdbx_description
1 polymer ?
#
loop_
_entity_poly.entity_id
_entity_poly.type
_entity_poly.pdbx_seq_one_letter_code
_entity_poly.pdbx_strand_id
1 'polypeptide(L)'
;VSISANPGEAARWWHWQNDKCFPGEGWASFMLNGVQIMPMDAWTNVAIFWQELLNALESYVSTGRGQGEFSEETATFSLAKRGTIAVFELRGQRYPVEPDSFLKAVLGGCARVLYLG
;
A
#
# COMPACT_ATOMS: atom_id res chain seq x y z
N VAL A 1 -7.96 -21.03 5.32
CA VAL A 1 -8.04 -21.59 6.69
C VAL A 1 -7.97 -20.42 7.67
N SER A 2 -8.84 -20.35 8.69
CA SER A 2 -8.76 -19.28 9.69
C SER A 2 -7.73 -19.63 10.77
N ILE A 3 -6.86 -18.68 11.12
CA ILE A 3 -5.88 -18.83 12.21
C ILE A 3 -6.55 -19.07 13.57
N SER A 4 -7.78 -18.55 13.76
CA SER A 4 -8.55 -18.71 14.99
C SER A 4 -9.29 -20.05 15.08
N ALA A 5 -9.50 -20.73 13.96
CA ALA A 5 -10.21 -22.01 13.91
C ALA A 5 -9.27 -23.23 13.79
N ASN A 6 -8.16 -23.10 13.05
CA ASN A 6 -7.17 -24.17 12.92
C ASN A 6 -5.75 -23.60 12.71
N PRO A 7 -5.05 -23.21 13.81
CA PRO A 7 -3.78 -22.49 13.72
C PRO A 7 -2.65 -23.30 13.09
N GLY A 8 -2.63 -24.63 13.29
CA GLY A 8 -1.58 -25.50 12.72
C GLY A 8 -1.68 -25.64 11.20
N GLU A 9 -2.91 -25.75 10.68
CA GLU A 9 -3.13 -25.83 9.25
C GLU A 9 -2.91 -24.47 8.56
N ALA A 10 -3.29 -23.36 9.22
CA ALA A 10 -3.00 -22.01 8.75
C ALA A 10 -1.48 -21.75 8.65
N ALA A 11 -0.70 -22.16 9.65
CA ALA A 11 0.75 -22.06 9.63
C ALA A 11 1.37 -22.90 8.50
N ARG A 12 0.84 -24.10 8.23
CA ARG A 12 1.32 -24.96 7.14
C ARG A 12 1.06 -24.33 5.76
N TRP A 13 -0.10 -23.71 5.56
CA TRP A 13 -0.43 -22.99 4.31
C TRP A 13 0.47 -21.76 4.11
N TRP A 14 0.72 -20.99 5.18
CA TRP A 14 1.64 -19.87 5.15
C TRP A 14 3.07 -20.29 4.76
N HIS A 15 3.60 -21.35 5.39
CA HIS A 15 4.90 -21.90 5.02
C HIS A 15 4.94 -22.39 3.57
N TRP A 16 3.90 -23.07 3.11
CA TRP A 16 3.80 -23.53 1.72
C TRP A 16 3.74 -22.38 0.71
N GLN A 17 3.06 -21.27 1.02
CA GLN A 17 2.97 -20.08 0.15
C GLN A 17 4.29 -19.30 0.12
N ASN A 18 4.94 -19.15 1.28
CA ASN A 18 6.24 -18.52 1.40
C ASN A 18 7.31 -19.26 0.59
N ASP A 19 7.27 -20.61 0.58
CA ASP A 19 8.15 -21.45 -0.24
C ASP A 19 7.83 -21.41 -1.75
N LYS A 20 6.70 -20.81 -2.14
CA LYS A 20 6.21 -20.74 -3.53
C LYS A 20 6.23 -19.34 -4.13
N CYS A 21 6.76 -18.34 -3.42
CA CYS A 21 6.87 -16.95 -3.87
C CYS A 21 5.57 -16.42 -4.51
N PHE A 22 4.40 -16.64 -3.89
CA PHE A 22 3.19 -16.00 -4.38
C PHE A 22 3.19 -14.50 -4.02
N PRO A 23 3.21 -13.57 -5.00
CA PRO A 23 3.35 -12.13 -4.75
C PRO A 23 2.10 -11.46 -4.15
N GLY A 24 1.07 -12.25 -3.79
CA GLY A 24 -0.24 -11.79 -3.32
C GLY A 24 -0.61 -12.24 -1.91
N GLU A 25 0.27 -12.90 -1.15
CA GLU A 25 -0.05 -13.38 0.20
C GLU A 25 0.73 -12.57 1.25
N GLY A 26 0.06 -11.62 1.89
CA GLY A 26 0.65 -10.77 2.92
C GLY A 26 -0.14 -9.49 3.17
N TRP A 27 0.12 -8.85 4.30
CA TRP A 27 -0.47 -7.56 4.66
C TRP A 27 0.57 -6.46 4.46
N ALA A 28 0.23 -5.46 3.64
CA ALA A 28 0.99 -4.25 3.46
C ALA A 28 0.46 -3.14 4.38
N SER A 29 1.38 -2.30 4.82
CA SER A 29 1.06 -1.07 5.53
C SER A 29 1.90 0.09 4.99
N PHE A 30 1.43 1.31 5.20
CA PHE A 30 2.10 2.52 4.72
C PHE A 30 2.82 3.25 5.85
N MET A 31 4.13 3.41 5.69
CA MET A 31 4.97 4.28 6.51
C MET A 31 5.41 5.49 5.71
N LEU A 32 5.42 6.66 6.34
CA LEU A 32 5.92 7.89 5.76
C LEU A 32 6.95 8.51 6.69
N ASN A 33 8.16 8.76 6.18
CA ASN A 33 9.28 9.33 6.94
C ASN A 33 9.56 8.59 8.27
N GLY A 34 9.45 7.26 8.26
CA GLY A 34 9.68 6.42 9.45
C GLY A 34 8.49 6.35 10.42
N VAL A 35 7.37 7.01 10.13
CA VAL A 35 6.16 6.97 10.95
C VAL A 35 5.14 6.04 10.32
N GLN A 36 4.58 5.12 11.11
CA GLN A 36 3.42 4.33 10.70
C GLN A 36 2.19 5.23 10.59
N ILE A 37 1.72 5.48 9.36
CA ILE A 37 0.55 6.36 9.11
C ILE A 37 -0.71 5.57 8.78
N MET A 38 -0.56 4.31 8.38
CA MET A 38 -1.67 3.41 8.12
C MET A 38 -1.99 2.61 9.38
N PRO A 39 -3.19 2.78 9.97
CA PRO A 39 -3.57 2.04 11.17
C PRO A 39 -3.73 0.54 10.87
N MET A 40 -3.58 -0.30 11.90
CA MET A 40 -3.54 -1.77 11.75
C MET A 40 -4.82 -2.36 11.15
N ASP A 41 -5.98 -1.77 11.46
CA ASP A 41 -7.29 -2.13 10.89
C ASP A 41 -7.40 -1.83 9.38
N ALA A 42 -6.54 -0.95 8.86
CA ALA A 42 -6.50 -0.58 7.45
C ALA A 42 -5.48 -1.39 6.65
N TRP A 43 -4.64 -2.22 7.28
CA TRP A 43 -3.65 -3.04 6.56
C TRP A 43 -4.37 -3.86 5.50
N THR A 44 -3.78 -3.99 4.32
CA THR A 44 -4.44 -4.63 3.19
C THR A 44 -3.54 -5.63 2.48
N ASN A 45 -4.14 -6.46 1.64
CA ASN A 45 -3.41 -7.37 0.79
C ASN A 45 -2.37 -6.61 -0.05
N VAL A 46 -1.13 -7.13 -0.11
CA VAL A 46 -0.03 -6.52 -0.87
C VAL A 46 -0.39 -6.24 -2.33
N ALA A 47 -1.15 -7.11 -2.99
CA ALA A 47 -1.56 -6.90 -4.38
C ALA A 47 -2.54 -5.73 -4.51
N ILE A 48 -3.53 -5.64 -3.62
CA ILE A 48 -4.49 -4.51 -3.57
C ILE A 48 -3.74 -3.22 -3.29
N PHE A 49 -2.84 -3.23 -2.30
CA PHE A 49 -2.04 -2.08 -1.91
C PHE A 49 -1.30 -1.47 -3.11
N TRP A 50 -0.54 -2.29 -3.86
CA TRP A 50 0.24 -1.79 -4.98
C TRP A 50 -0.64 -1.39 -6.16
N GLN A 51 -1.68 -2.16 -6.47
CA GLN A 51 -2.61 -1.84 -7.56
C GLN A 51 -3.25 -0.47 -7.36
N GLU A 52 -3.83 -0.24 -6.18
CA GLU A 52 -4.52 1.00 -5.84
C GLU A 52 -3.55 2.18 -5.77
N LEU A 53 -2.38 1.98 -5.18
CA LEU A 53 -1.37 3.02 -5.08
C LEU A 53 -0.83 3.43 -6.46
N LEU A 54 -0.55 2.47 -7.35
CA LEU A 54 -0.09 2.77 -8.72
C LEU A 54 -1.17 3.45 -9.56
N ASN A 55 -2.43 3.00 -9.48
CA ASN A 55 -3.57 3.64 -10.16
C ASN A 55 -3.74 5.10 -9.73
N ALA A 56 -3.64 5.37 -8.42
CA ALA A 56 -3.70 6.71 -7.88
C ALA A 56 -2.51 7.57 -8.33
N LEU A 57 -1.29 7.00 -8.38
CA LEU A 57 -0.12 7.70 -8.87
C LEU A 57 -0.21 8.06 -10.36
N GLU A 58 -0.68 7.13 -11.20
CA GLU A 58 -0.90 7.39 -12.62
C GLU A 58 -1.89 8.55 -12.82
N SER A 59 -3.01 8.50 -12.09
CA SER A 59 -4.01 9.59 -12.09
C SER A 59 -3.41 10.91 -11.63
N TYR A 60 -2.59 10.89 -10.57
CA TYR A 60 -1.91 12.07 -10.05
C TYR A 60 -0.92 12.68 -11.04
N VAL A 61 -0.12 11.86 -11.72
CA VAL A 61 0.82 12.34 -12.75
C VAL A 61 0.07 12.95 -13.93
N SER A 62 -1.05 12.34 -14.34
CA SER A 62 -1.86 12.80 -15.48
C SER A 62 -2.64 14.09 -15.19
N THR A 63 -3.27 14.18 -14.01
CA THR A 63 -4.28 15.23 -13.72
C THR A 63 -3.92 16.13 -12.54
N GLY A 64 -2.83 15.83 -11.82
CA GLY A 64 -2.48 16.45 -10.55
C GLY A 64 -3.31 15.93 -9.36
N ARG A 65 -4.16 14.92 -9.55
CA ARG A 65 -4.96 14.28 -8.50
C ARG A 65 -5.10 12.78 -8.71
N GLY A 66 -5.01 12.01 -7.62
CA GLY A 66 -5.24 10.57 -7.61
C GLY A 66 -5.94 10.15 -6.33
N GLN A 67 -6.70 9.07 -6.39
CA GLN A 67 -7.41 8.49 -5.26
C GLN A 67 -7.39 6.97 -5.39
N GLY A 68 -7.34 6.28 -4.25
CA GLY A 68 -7.49 4.83 -4.17
C GLY A 68 -8.01 4.42 -2.80
N GLU A 69 -8.22 3.12 -2.63
CA GLU A 69 -8.76 2.54 -1.41
C GLU A 69 -7.98 1.31 -1.01
N PHE A 70 -7.38 1.32 0.18
CA PHE A 70 -6.60 0.17 0.65
C PHE A 70 -7.49 -0.95 1.19
N SER A 71 -8.60 -0.66 1.85
CA SER A 71 -9.47 -1.68 2.47
C SER A 71 -10.93 -1.40 2.13
N GLU A 72 -11.75 -2.43 1.96
CA GLU A 72 -13.19 -2.30 1.67
C GLU A 72 -13.97 -1.47 2.71
N GLU A 73 -13.43 -1.27 3.91
CA GLU A 73 -14.20 -0.72 5.04
C GLU A 73 -13.88 0.72 5.46
N THR A 74 -12.89 1.45 4.92
CA THR A 74 -12.72 2.94 5.11
C THR A 74 -11.33 3.52 4.79
N ALA A 75 -10.32 2.72 4.42
CA ALA A 75 -8.96 3.23 4.22
C ALA A 75 -8.75 3.91 2.85
N THR A 76 -9.54 4.95 2.58
CA THR A 76 -9.37 5.80 1.40
C THR A 76 -8.13 6.67 1.56
N PHE A 77 -7.42 6.83 0.45
CA PHE A 77 -6.30 7.75 0.36
C PHE A 77 -6.39 8.57 -0.92
N SER A 78 -5.76 9.74 -0.91
CA SER A 78 -5.65 10.58 -2.10
C SER A 78 -4.30 11.27 -2.17
N LEU A 79 -3.92 11.66 -3.38
CA LEU A 79 -2.75 12.46 -3.66
C LEU A 79 -3.17 13.64 -4.50
N ALA A 80 -2.90 14.87 -4.04
CA ALA A 80 -3.28 16.07 -4.75
C ALA A 80 -2.13 17.08 -4.83
N LYS A 81 -1.93 17.66 -6.00
CA LYS A 81 -0.98 18.74 -6.22
C LYS A 81 -1.48 20.01 -5.55
N ARG A 82 -0.63 20.64 -4.74
CA ARG A 82 -0.88 21.92 -4.06
C ARG A 82 0.32 22.83 -4.27
N GLY A 83 0.30 23.59 -5.38
CA GLY A 83 1.43 24.40 -5.79
C GLY A 83 2.63 23.53 -6.16
N THR A 84 3.75 23.69 -5.45
CA THR A 84 5.00 22.92 -5.66
C THR A 84 5.08 21.64 -4.84
N ILE A 85 4.17 21.42 -3.89
CA ILE A 85 4.13 20.21 -3.07
C ILE A 85 2.97 19.30 -3.47
N ALA A 86 3.06 18.03 -3.05
CA ALA A 86 1.93 17.12 -3.04
C ALA A 86 1.39 17.00 -1.61
N VAL A 87 0.09 16.76 -1.49
CA VAL A 87 -0.55 16.38 -0.24
C VAL A 87 -1.05 14.95 -0.40
N PHE A 88 -0.45 14.04 0.35
CA PHE A 88 -0.97 12.69 0.54
C PHE A 88 -1.96 12.72 1.69
N GLU A 89 -3.21 12.35 1.45
CA GLU A 89 -4.24 12.24 2.47
C GLU A 89 -4.56 10.76 2.70
N LEU A 90 -4.62 10.32 3.95
CA LEU A 90 -5.02 8.96 4.33
C LEU A 90 -5.99 9.05 5.50
N ARG A 91 -7.22 8.55 5.33
CA ARG A 91 -8.31 8.63 6.33
C ARG A 91 -8.49 10.05 6.91
N GLY A 92 -8.44 11.07 6.05
CA GLY A 92 -8.59 12.48 6.42
C GLY A 92 -7.35 13.14 7.06
N GLN A 93 -6.29 12.37 7.37
CA GLN A 93 -5.02 12.93 7.81
C GLN A 93 -4.17 13.35 6.61
N ARG A 94 -3.59 14.55 6.67
CA ARG A 94 -2.86 15.15 5.56
C ARG A 94 -1.37 15.19 5.82
N TYR A 95 -0.61 14.69 4.85
CA TYR A 95 0.82 14.59 4.88
C TYR A 95 1.41 15.33 3.68
N PRO A 96 2.09 16.47 3.91
CA PRO A 96 2.85 17.15 2.86
C PRO A 96 4.00 16.24 2.42
N VAL A 97 4.13 16.03 1.11
CA VAL A 97 5.21 15.24 0.52
C VAL A 97 5.83 16.00 -0.63
N GLU A 98 7.14 15.85 -0.79
CA GLU A 98 7.84 16.30 -1.99
C GLU A 98 7.49 15.33 -3.13
N PRO A 99 6.86 15.82 -4.23
CA PRO A 99 6.33 14.95 -5.28
C PRO A 99 7.33 13.94 -5.86
N ASP A 100 8.54 14.38 -6.19
CA ASP A 100 9.50 13.54 -6.91
C ASP A 100 10.08 12.45 -6.01
N SER A 101 10.41 12.80 -4.77
CA SER A 101 10.92 11.87 -3.75
C SER A 101 9.84 10.85 -3.38
N PHE A 102 8.58 11.28 -3.27
CA PHE A 102 7.47 10.39 -2.99
C PHE A 102 7.26 9.37 -4.13
N LEU A 103 7.20 9.84 -5.38
CA LEU A 103 7.06 8.98 -6.55
C LEU A 103 8.21 7.98 -6.66
N LYS A 104 9.46 8.42 -6.52
CA LYS A 104 10.65 7.55 -6.58
C LYS A 104 10.63 6.49 -5.47
N ALA A 105 10.24 6.85 -4.25
CA ALA A 105 10.16 5.92 -3.14
C ALA A 105 9.10 4.83 -3.38
N VAL A 106 7.91 5.22 -3.83
CA VAL A 106 6.81 4.27 -4.12
C VAL A 106 7.18 3.33 -5.26
N LEU A 107 7.70 3.87 -6.38
CA LEU A 107 8.13 3.05 -7.52
C LEU A 107 9.30 2.12 -7.17
N GLY A 108 10.25 2.60 -6.35
CA GLY A 108 11.35 1.79 -5.84
C GLY A 108 10.88 0.65 -4.92
N GLY A 109 9.84 0.88 -4.12
CA GLY A 109 9.18 -0.15 -3.32
C GLY A 109 8.50 -1.22 -4.17
N CYS A 110 7.73 -0.79 -5.18
CA CYS A 110 7.04 -1.68 -6.11
C CYS A 110 8.02 -2.60 -6.85
N ALA A 111 9.11 -2.04 -7.40
CA ALA A 111 10.13 -2.82 -8.09
C ALA A 111 10.71 -3.93 -7.19
N ARG A 112 11.02 -3.63 -5.92
CA ARG A 112 11.57 -4.63 -4.99
C ARG A 112 10.62 -5.79 -4.73
N VAL A 113 9.31 -5.55 -4.69
CA VAL A 113 8.30 -6.60 -4.49
C VAL A 113 8.13 -7.45 -5.74
N LEU A 114 8.18 -6.84 -6.93
CA LEU A 114 8.02 -7.55 -8.21
C LEU A 114 9.25 -8.38 -8.63
N TYR A 115 10.46 -8.00 -8.20
CA TYR A 115 11.71 -8.73 -8.51
C TYR A 115 12.08 -9.81 -7.48
N LEU A 116 11.34 -9.93 -6.38
CA LEU A 116 11.54 -10.94 -5.34
C LEU A 116 10.42 -12.01 -5.30
N GLY A 117 9.42 -11.89 -6.19
CA GLY A 117 8.36 -12.89 -6.41
C GLY A 117 8.71 -13.90 -7.49
#